data_AF-A0A6G2VUA2-F1
#
_entry.id   AF-A0A6G2VUA2-F1
#
_cell.length_a   1.000
_cell.length_b   1.000
_cell.length_c   1.000
_cell.angle_alpha   90.00
_cell.angle_beta   90.00
_cell.angle_gamma   90.00
#
_symmetry.space_group_name_H-M   'P 1'
#
loop_
_entity.id
_entity.type
_entity.pdbx_description
1 polymer ?
#
loop_
_entity_poly.entity_id
_entity_poly.type
_entity_poly.pdbx_seq_one_letter_code
_entity_poly.pdbx_strand_id
1 'polypeptide(L)'
;MDAQAVAKGDHSRDGAVACAQHVASYMATQALALVAVTRVTGARLSWKRAAAALAVSAVTHYVADRQGGHWRDEQPRGVVRLAAVTGHAGWLQRDPNAGYLMDQSWHKGWIAVAAVVAAGGGR
;
A
#
# COMPACT_ATOMS: atom_id res chain seq x y z
N MET A 1 -8.23 -2.15 -14.86
CA MET A 1 -7.74 -1.34 -13.72
C MET A 1 -8.87 -0.62 -13.00
N ASP A 2 -9.73 0.16 -13.67
CA ASP A 2 -10.84 0.87 -13.01
C ASP A 2 -11.82 -0.03 -12.26
N ALA A 3 -12.31 -1.10 -12.90
CA ALA A 3 -13.25 -2.02 -12.25
C ALA A 3 -12.67 -2.68 -10.97
N GLN A 4 -11.36 -2.95 -10.95
CA GLN A 4 -10.67 -3.47 -9.76
C GLN A 4 -10.50 -2.38 -8.69
N ALA A 5 -10.21 -1.14 -9.09
CA ALA A 5 -10.03 -0.03 -8.17
C ALA A 5 -11.31 0.33 -7.41
N VAL A 6 -12.48 0.15 -8.04
CA VAL A 6 -13.79 0.36 -7.39
C VAL A 6 -14.15 -0.80 -6.45
N ALA A 7 -13.86 -2.05 -6.84
CA ALA A 7 -14.29 -3.23 -6.08
C ALA A 7 -13.31 -3.69 -4.97
N LYS A 8 -12.05 -3.22 -4.98
CA LYS A 8 -11.00 -3.70 -4.06
C LYS A 8 -11.26 -3.47 -2.56
N GLY A 9 -12.17 -2.54 -2.22
CA GLY A 9 -12.61 -2.28 -0.84
C GLY A 9 -13.76 -3.19 -0.37
N ASP A 10 -14.42 -3.92 -1.27
CA ASP A 10 -15.57 -4.77 -0.92
C ASP A 10 -15.14 -6.01 -0.13
N HIS A 11 -15.80 -6.30 1.00
CA HIS A 11 -15.47 -7.39 1.92
C HIS A 11 -15.73 -8.79 1.35
N SER A 12 -16.35 -8.90 0.17
CA SER A 12 -16.57 -10.15 -0.55
C SER A 12 -15.27 -10.85 -0.98
N ARG A 13 -15.39 -12.14 -1.35
CA ARG A 13 -14.30 -12.90 -1.97
C ARG A 13 -13.87 -12.27 -3.29
N ASP A 14 -14.82 -11.75 -4.06
CA ASP A 14 -14.55 -11.10 -5.34
C ASP A 14 -13.77 -9.80 -5.14
N GLY A 15 -14.10 -9.02 -4.11
CA GLY A 15 -13.33 -7.84 -3.72
C GLY A 15 -11.90 -8.18 -3.28
N ALA A 16 -11.69 -9.28 -2.56
CA ALA A 16 -10.35 -9.77 -2.22
C ALA A 16 -9.54 -10.19 -3.46
N VAL A 17 -10.17 -10.89 -4.41
CA VAL A 17 -9.53 -11.26 -5.69
C VAL A 17 -9.20 -10.02 -6.51
N ALA A 18 -10.12 -9.07 -6.61
CA ALA A 18 -9.92 -7.80 -7.31
C ALA A 18 -8.74 -7.01 -6.70
N CYS A 19 -8.67 -6.95 -5.37
CA CYS A 19 -7.55 -6.32 -4.65
C CYS A 19 -6.22 -7.04 -4.92
N ALA A 20 -6.20 -8.37 -4.91
CA ALA A 20 -5.00 -9.15 -5.23
C ALA A 20 -4.52 -8.91 -6.67
N GLN A 21 -5.42 -8.86 -7.64
CA GLN A 21 -5.09 -8.54 -9.04
C GLN A 21 -4.56 -7.10 -9.19
N HIS A 22 -5.15 -6.15 -8.47
CA HIS A 22 -4.69 -4.77 -8.44
C HIS A 22 -3.26 -4.68 -7.89
N VAL A 23 -3.01 -5.29 -6.73
CA VAL A 23 -1.70 -5.33 -6.08
C VAL A 23 -0.67 -6.07 -6.94
N ALA A 24 -1.04 -7.14 -7.63
CA ALA A 24 -0.15 -7.83 -8.55
C ALA A 24 0.31 -6.92 -9.71
N SER A 25 -0.62 -6.14 -10.28
CA SER A 25 -0.30 -5.17 -11.34
C SER A 25 0.62 -4.05 -10.81
N TYR A 26 0.32 -3.52 -9.63
CA TYR A 26 1.15 -2.55 -8.93
C TYR A 26 2.57 -3.08 -8.66
N MET A 27 2.69 -4.30 -8.15
CA MET A 27 3.97 -4.94 -7.86
C MET A 27 4.78 -5.18 -9.14
N ALA A 28 4.14 -5.55 -10.25
CA ALA A 28 4.79 -5.67 -11.55
C ALA A 28 5.38 -4.32 -12.01
N THR A 29 4.63 -3.22 -11.85
CA THR A 29 5.13 -1.87 -12.14
C THR A 29 6.32 -1.51 -11.25
N GLN A 30 6.28 -1.81 -9.95
CA GLN A 30 7.40 -1.55 -9.04
C GLN A 30 8.65 -2.38 -9.41
N ALA A 31 8.48 -3.65 -9.76
CA ALA A 31 9.58 -4.52 -10.17
C ALA A 31 10.25 -3.99 -11.45
N LEU A 32 9.47 -3.56 -12.43
CA LEU A 32 9.99 -2.92 -13.65
C LEU A 32 10.75 -1.63 -13.33
N ALA A 33 10.22 -0.79 -12.44
CA ALA A 33 10.89 0.42 -11.99
C ALA A 33 12.23 0.12 -11.30
N LEU A 34 12.28 -0.89 -10.42
CA LEU A 34 13.53 -1.32 -9.78
C LEU A 34 14.55 -1.81 -10.80
N VAL A 35 14.14 -2.60 -11.79
CA VAL A 35 15.01 -3.04 -12.89
C VAL A 35 15.54 -1.83 -13.66
N ALA A 36 14.68 -0.89 -14.04
CA ALA A 36 15.08 0.30 -14.77
C ALA A 36 16.09 1.14 -13.97
N VAL A 37 15.82 1.42 -12.69
CA VAL A 37 16.73 2.18 -11.81
C VAL A 37 18.08 1.48 -11.68
N THR A 38 18.08 0.16 -11.45
CA THR A 38 19.31 -0.65 -11.36
C THR A 38 20.14 -0.54 -12.63
N ARG A 39 19.49 -0.57 -13.82
CA ARG A 39 20.17 -0.48 -15.12
C ARG A 39 20.70 0.91 -15.43
N VAL A 40 19.93 1.96 -15.12
CA VAL A 40 20.30 3.36 -15.40
C VAL A 40 21.40 3.84 -14.45
N THR A 41 21.33 3.48 -13.18
CA THR A 41 22.27 3.98 -12.14
C THR A 41 23.47 3.08 -11.91
N GLY A 42 23.43 1.83 -12.39
CA GLY A 42 24.43 0.81 -12.06
C GLY A 42 24.38 0.33 -10.60
N ALA A 43 23.34 0.73 -9.84
CA ALA A 43 23.15 0.27 -8.47
C ALA A 43 23.04 -1.26 -8.43
N ARG A 44 23.77 -1.91 -7.53
CA ARG A 44 23.68 -3.36 -7.32
C ARG A 44 22.76 -3.63 -6.14
N LEU A 45 21.49 -3.92 -6.42
CA LEU A 45 20.52 -4.33 -5.41
C LEU A 45 20.60 -5.84 -5.21
N SER A 46 20.57 -6.28 -3.94
CA SER A 46 20.41 -7.70 -3.62
C SER A 46 19.01 -8.15 -4.03
N TRP A 47 18.92 -9.21 -4.84
CA TRP A 47 17.63 -9.74 -5.30
C TRP A 47 16.73 -10.17 -4.13
N LYS A 48 17.33 -10.70 -3.04
CA LYS A 48 16.61 -11.08 -1.82
C LYS A 48 15.95 -9.87 -1.17
N ARG A 49 16.67 -8.74 -1.13
CA ARG A 49 16.18 -7.49 -0.54
C ARG A 49 15.16 -6.80 -1.43
N ALA A 50 15.35 -6.83 -2.74
CA ALA A 50 14.35 -6.37 -3.70
C ALA A 50 13.04 -7.17 -3.57
N ALA A 51 13.12 -8.50 -3.48
CA ALA A 51 11.95 -9.35 -3.25
C ALA A 51 11.27 -9.06 -1.91
N ALA A 52 12.04 -8.89 -0.83
CA ALA A 52 11.49 -8.50 0.48
C ALA A 52 10.81 -7.13 0.44
N ALA A 53 11.41 -6.15 -0.25
CA ALA A 53 10.82 -4.82 -0.42
C ALA A 53 9.51 -4.85 -1.20
N LEU A 54 9.46 -5.61 -2.30
CA LEU A 54 8.23 -5.81 -3.08
C LEU A 54 7.14 -6.50 -2.25
N ALA A 55 7.50 -7.51 -1.44
CA ALA A 55 6.55 -8.18 -0.55
C ALA A 55 5.99 -7.24 0.53
N VAL A 56 6.85 -6.44 1.18
CA VAL A 56 6.42 -5.41 2.15
C VAL A 56 5.47 -4.41 1.48
N SER A 57 5.84 -3.92 0.29
CA SER A 57 5.01 -2.97 -0.46
C SER A 57 3.66 -3.59 -0.86
N ALA A 58 3.65 -4.83 -1.36
CA ALA A 58 2.43 -5.51 -1.78
C ALA A 58 1.46 -5.77 -0.62
N VAL A 59 1.95 -6.28 0.51
CA VAL A 59 1.11 -6.58 1.69
C VAL A 59 0.49 -5.30 2.25
N THR A 60 1.29 -4.24 2.37
CA THR A 60 0.83 -2.98 2.97
C THR A 60 -0.12 -2.22 2.07
N HIS A 61 0.06 -2.30 0.75
CA HIS A 61 -0.87 -1.78 -0.25
C HIS A 61 -2.20 -2.57 -0.22
N TYR A 62 -2.13 -3.90 -0.20
CA TYR A 62 -3.32 -4.75 -0.09
C TYR A 62 -4.14 -4.37 1.14
N VAL A 63 -3.52 -4.26 2.31
CA VAL A 63 -4.20 -3.92 3.57
C VAL A 63 -4.91 -2.55 3.49
N ALA A 64 -4.29 -1.54 2.86
CA ALA A 64 -4.92 -0.23 2.68
C ALA A 64 -6.09 -0.28 1.70
N ASP A 65 -5.93 -0.99 0.59
CA ASP A 65 -6.96 -1.12 -0.43
C ASP A 65 -8.22 -1.83 0.06
N ARG A 66 -8.05 -2.83 0.94
CA ARG A 66 -9.17 -3.48 1.65
C ARG A 66 -9.95 -2.53 2.56
N GLN A 67 -9.39 -1.35 2.86
CA GLN A 67 -10.03 -0.29 3.62
C GLN A 67 -10.67 0.79 2.72
N GLY A 68 -10.55 0.69 1.40
CA GLY A 68 -11.16 1.62 0.46
C GLY A 68 -12.65 1.82 0.74
N GLY A 69 -13.09 3.07 0.84
CA GLY A 69 -14.48 3.43 1.18
C GLY A 69 -14.85 3.34 2.67
N HIS A 70 -13.94 2.86 3.52
CA HIS A 70 -14.22 2.55 4.93
C HIS A 70 -13.35 3.33 5.92
N TRP A 71 -12.66 4.37 5.45
CA TRP A 71 -11.82 5.23 6.27
C TRP A 71 -12.60 6.03 7.33
N ARG A 72 -13.93 6.13 7.19
CA ARG A 72 -14.82 6.95 8.02
C ARG A 72 -15.83 6.15 8.84
N ASP A 73 -15.77 4.82 8.79
CA ASP A 73 -16.72 3.96 9.49
C ASP A 73 -16.74 4.32 10.99
N GLU A 74 -17.94 4.46 11.56
CA GLU A 74 -18.11 4.77 12.99
C GLU A 74 -17.47 3.70 13.87
N GLN A 75 -17.53 2.44 13.42
CA GLN A 75 -16.84 1.31 14.02
C GLN A 75 -15.52 1.05 13.27
N PRO A 76 -14.37 1.51 13.80
CA PRO A 76 -13.10 1.40 13.09
C PRO A 76 -12.66 -0.05 12.94
N ARG A 77 -12.14 -0.36 11.75
CA ARG A 77 -11.69 -1.70 11.36
C ARG A 77 -10.40 -1.65 10.56
N GLY A 78 -9.75 -2.80 10.44
CA GLY A 78 -8.47 -2.92 9.75
C GLY A 78 -7.47 -1.86 10.22
N VAL A 79 -6.84 -1.19 9.25
CA VAL A 79 -5.85 -0.14 9.49
C VAL A 79 -6.45 1.12 10.14
N VAL A 80 -7.76 1.40 10.00
CA VAL A 80 -8.42 2.56 10.64
C VAL A 80 -8.40 2.45 12.16
N ARG A 81 -8.29 1.24 12.72
CA ARG A 81 -8.10 1.06 14.16
C ARG A 81 -6.85 1.77 14.66
N LEU A 82 -5.77 1.82 13.86
CA LEU A 82 -4.55 2.55 14.21
C LEU A 82 -4.81 4.06 14.28
N ALA A 83 -5.60 4.60 13.34
CA ALA A 83 -6.01 6.00 13.39
C ALA A 83 -6.92 6.30 14.60
N ALA A 84 -7.77 5.35 15.00
CA ALA A 84 -8.61 5.51 16.18
C ALA A 84 -7.81 5.53 17.48
N VAL A 85 -6.89 4.58 17.69
CA VAL A 85 -6.09 4.51 18.92
C VAL A 85 -5.08 5.66 19.04
N THR A 86 -4.74 6.31 17.92
CA THR A 86 -3.87 7.51 17.91
C THR A 86 -4.66 8.83 18.01
N GLY A 87 -5.98 8.79 18.23
CA GLY A 87 -6.80 9.99 18.43
C GLY A 87 -7.28 10.67 17.14
N HIS A 88 -7.07 10.06 15.97
CA HIS A 88 -7.41 10.64 14.66
C HIS A 88 -8.79 10.22 14.13
N ALA A 89 -9.54 9.37 14.83
CA ALA A 89 -10.88 8.94 14.41
C ALA A 89 -11.85 10.10 14.17
N GLY A 90 -11.88 11.08 15.09
CA GLY A 90 -12.75 12.25 14.96
C GLY A 90 -12.37 13.17 13.79
N TRP A 91 -11.11 13.17 13.35
CA TRP A 91 -10.70 13.87 12.13
C TRP A 91 -11.16 13.11 10.88
N LEU A 92 -10.92 11.78 10.82
CA LEU A 92 -11.38 10.92 9.74
C LEU A 92 -12.90 11.02 9.51
N GLN A 93 -13.68 11.08 10.59
CA GLN A 93 -15.15 11.15 10.50
C GLN A 93 -15.68 12.53 10.10
N ARG A 94 -15.00 13.63 10.45
CA ARG A 94 -15.50 14.99 10.17
C ARG A 94 -15.07 15.52 8.81
N ASP A 95 -13.84 15.26 8.39
CA ASP A 95 -13.27 15.86 7.18
C ASP A 95 -13.55 14.99 5.93
N PRO A 96 -14.23 15.52 4.89
CA PRO A 96 -14.44 14.86 3.59
C PRO A 96 -13.19 14.24 2.96
N ASN A 97 -12.03 14.88 3.11
CA ASN A 97 -10.80 14.50 2.44
C ASN A 97 -9.89 13.60 3.29
N ALA A 98 -10.20 13.42 4.57
CA ALA A 98 -9.31 12.75 5.50
C ALA A 98 -8.99 11.30 5.11
N GLY A 99 -9.96 10.56 4.58
CA GLY A 99 -9.74 9.19 4.10
C GLY A 99 -8.72 9.11 2.97
N TYR A 100 -8.84 9.99 1.97
CA TYR A 100 -7.86 10.09 0.87
C TYR A 100 -6.47 10.52 1.37
N LEU A 101 -6.41 11.50 2.27
CA LEU A 101 -5.13 11.98 2.82
C LEU A 101 -4.42 10.89 3.65
N MET A 102 -5.18 10.13 4.44
CA MET A 102 -4.67 9.00 5.20
C MET A 102 -4.18 7.89 4.27
N ASP A 103 -4.97 7.52 3.25
CA ASP A 103 -4.60 6.55 2.23
C ASP A 103 -3.27 6.93 1.54
N GLN A 104 -3.15 8.17 1.07
CA GLN A 104 -1.93 8.66 0.44
C GLN A 104 -0.71 8.67 1.38
N SER A 105 -0.92 9.02 2.65
CA SER A 105 0.14 9.06 3.65
C SER A 105 0.64 7.65 3.99
N TRP A 106 -0.28 6.70 4.11
CA TRP A 106 0.02 5.28 4.32
C TRP A 106 0.88 4.74 3.18
N HIS A 107 0.44 4.95 1.93
CA HIS A 107 1.16 4.49 0.74
C HIS A 107 2.58 5.05 0.66
N LYS A 108 2.75 6.37 0.86
CA LYS A 108 4.08 7.01 0.83
C LYS A 108 4.98 6.50 1.94
N GLY A 109 4.45 6.34 3.16
CA GLY A 109 5.19 5.82 4.30
C GLY A 109 5.73 4.41 4.03
N TRP A 110 4.89 3.50 3.54
CA TRP A 110 5.32 2.13 3.26
C TRP A 110 6.22 1.99 2.03
N ILE A 111 6.05 2.84 1.02
CA ILE A 111 7.01 2.92 -0.09
C ILE A 111 8.40 3.33 0.43
N ALA A 112 8.47 4.29 1.36
CA ALA A 112 9.74 4.69 1.97
C ALA A 112 10.37 3.53 2.76
N VAL A 113 9.58 2.80 3.55
CA VAL A 113 10.07 1.59 4.26
C VAL A 113 10.57 0.54 3.28
N ALA A 114 9.81 0.25 2.21
CA ALA A 114 10.21 -0.70 1.18
C ALA A 114 11.52 -0.26 0.49
N ALA A 115 11.69 1.03 0.21
CA ALA A 115 12.92 1.57 -0.36
C ALA A 115 14.12 1.37 0.59
N VAL A 116 13.95 1.60 1.89
CA VAL A 116 14.98 1.32 2.90
C VAL A 116 15.30 -0.18 2.96
N VAL A 117 14.29 -1.06 2.87
CA VAL A 117 14.53 -2.51 2.80
C VAL A 117 15.33 -2.86 1.55
N ALA A 118 14.97 -2.34 0.38
CA ALA A 118 15.67 -2.61 -0.87
C ALA A 118 17.12 -2.10 -0.85
N ALA A 119 17.36 -0.92 -0.30
CA ALA A 119 18.66 -0.24 -0.32
C ALA A 119 19.58 -0.59 0.86
N GLY A 120 19.04 -1.06 1.98
CA GLY A 120 19.84 -1.37 3.16
C GLY A 120 20.79 -2.56 2.96
N GLY A 121 21.76 -2.72 3.85
CA GLY A 121 22.76 -3.79 3.77
C GLY A 121 23.83 -3.51 2.72
N GLY A 122 25.06 -3.28 3.17
CA GLY A 122 26.22 -3.13 2.30
C GLY A 122 26.41 -4.35 1.38
N ARG A 123 27.07 -4.08 0.25
CA ARG A 123 27.36 -5.01 -0.87
C ARG A 123 27.72 -6.43 -0.43
#